data_AF-A0A146G2S9-F1
#
_entry.id   AF-A0A146G2S9-F1
#
_cell.length_a   1.000
_cell.length_b   1.000
_cell.length_c   1.000
_cell.angle_alpha   90.00
_cell.angle_beta   90.00
_cell.angle_gamma   90.00
#
_symmetry.space_group_name_H-M   'P 1'
#
loop_
_entity.id
_entity.type
_entity.pdbx_description
1 polymer ?
#
loop_
_entity_poly.entity_id
_entity_poly.type
_entity_poly.pdbx_seq_one_letter_code
_entity_poly.pdbx_strand_id
1 'polypeptide(L)'
;MLRSVLALLLGVTACVAADFSVLEGVPIQEQGRKKPYLVFAQETTLALAGKTAVSIDGRRWSAPELVTTLWLNPAGWETKPLILINNRDLKKAIGLDPMQKLFAYQDLETNPQLRQLLSEAQTLRMKPGSARLSGLPKEASDVGMQLAEFESLVNGSAFRFIANPRGEESPWFAVPADQVSALRDALIRNDAEAFRTESLKLKTQWAAAEPALQPPAWRISLELIYQKLHPFRWAWILYLGAGLSLSLSFRFPLAYKATWALAVAGLLFQIAGFTSRVLIAGRAPVTNMYESILWVAFGTVLFALIFEAIYRSRYFLLGAIPVAVVSLILADTQTIALSPAINPLTAVLRNNFWLTTHVLSITLSYAAFALALGIAHIALIQILAGKKPAAPIYNYLYRTLQVGVLLLATGTILGGVWANYSWGRFWDWDPKETWALITLLGYLIVLHGRIAGYWGGFGMAVGSVISFLAVLMAWYGVNFVLGVGLHSYGFGTGGFGWALAFVAAELVFVAAAFARNRTLRSSPGAKSRSKAEEQVVTS
;
A
#
# COMPACT_ATOMS: atom_id res chain seq x y z
N MET A 1 -49.43 -23.50 3.12
CA MET A 1 -49.95 -22.26 3.77
C MET A 1 -49.05 -21.69 4.86
N LEU A 2 -48.28 -22.49 5.63
CA LEU A 2 -47.40 -21.94 6.69
C LEU A 2 -46.08 -21.29 6.20
N ARG A 3 -45.61 -21.59 4.97
CA ARG A 3 -44.43 -20.93 4.37
C ARG A 3 -44.73 -19.56 3.76
N SER A 4 -45.98 -19.31 3.37
CA SER A 4 -46.40 -18.04 2.76
C SER A 4 -46.68 -16.96 3.80
N VAL A 5 -46.99 -17.35 5.04
CA VAL A 5 -47.25 -16.42 6.16
C VAL A 5 -45.95 -15.99 6.86
N LEU A 6 -44.89 -16.80 6.80
CA LEU A 6 -43.57 -16.40 7.34
C LEU A 6 -42.83 -15.37 6.46
N ALA A 7 -43.20 -15.24 5.18
CA ALA A 7 -42.65 -14.26 4.26
C ALA A 7 -43.20 -12.84 4.48
N LEU A 8 -44.28 -12.68 5.25
CA LEU A 8 -44.88 -11.37 5.56
C LEU A 8 -44.33 -10.72 6.84
N LEU A 9 -43.56 -11.45 7.66
CA LEU A 9 -43.04 -10.99 8.96
C LEU A 9 -41.52 -10.78 9.01
N LEU A 10 -40.82 -11.06 7.91
CA LEU A 10 -39.43 -10.67 7.71
C LEU A 10 -39.42 -9.68 6.57
N GLY A 11 -39.12 -8.41 6.87
CA GLY A 11 -38.81 -7.40 5.87
C GLY A 11 -37.55 -7.80 5.11
N VAL A 12 -37.71 -8.71 4.13
CA VAL A 12 -36.71 -9.02 3.14
C VAL A 12 -36.75 -7.84 2.17
N THR A 13 -35.86 -6.89 2.40
CA THR A 13 -35.49 -5.88 1.41
C THR A 13 -35.18 -6.61 0.10
N ALA A 14 -35.99 -6.35 -0.92
CA ALA A 14 -35.84 -6.96 -2.23
C ALA A 14 -34.39 -6.77 -2.70
N CYS A 15 -33.73 -7.88 -2.99
CA CYS A 15 -32.42 -7.85 -3.63
C CYS A 15 -32.59 -7.15 -4.98
N VAL A 16 -31.77 -6.13 -5.28
CA VAL A 16 -31.72 -5.57 -6.63
C VAL A 16 -31.31 -6.71 -7.57
N ALA A 17 -32.16 -7.01 -8.54
CA ALA A 17 -31.97 -8.08 -9.51
C ALA A 17 -31.07 -7.64 -10.68
N ALA A 18 -30.76 -6.35 -10.78
CA ALA A 18 -29.97 -5.76 -11.86
C ALA A 18 -28.52 -6.25 -11.85
N ASP A 19 -28.01 -6.61 -13.03
CA ASP A 19 -26.63 -7.03 -13.26
C ASP A 19 -25.72 -5.82 -13.55
N PHE A 20 -25.07 -5.30 -12.51
CA PHE A 20 -24.12 -4.18 -12.63
C PHE A 20 -22.81 -4.57 -13.33
N SER A 21 -22.54 -5.87 -13.56
CA SER A 21 -21.29 -6.30 -14.20
C SER A 21 -21.15 -5.79 -15.64
N VAL A 22 -22.28 -5.48 -16.29
CA VAL A 22 -22.36 -4.91 -17.65
C VAL A 22 -21.67 -3.55 -17.74
N LEU A 23 -21.68 -2.77 -16.65
CA LEU A 23 -21.08 -1.44 -16.58
C LEU A 23 -19.59 -1.48 -16.23
N GLU A 24 -19.08 -2.54 -15.61
CA GLU A 24 -17.71 -2.59 -15.06
C GLU A 24 -16.62 -2.19 -16.05
N GLY A 25 -16.75 -2.62 -17.30
CA GLY A 25 -15.78 -2.36 -18.36
C GLY A 25 -16.04 -1.10 -19.18
N VAL A 26 -17.03 -0.28 -18.83
CA VAL A 26 -17.27 1.00 -19.51
C VAL A 26 -16.15 1.98 -19.12
N PRO A 27 -15.42 2.57 -20.09
CA PRO A 27 -14.39 3.55 -19.78
C PRO A 27 -14.99 4.83 -19.18
N ILE A 28 -14.43 5.29 -18.07
CA ILE A 28 -14.76 6.55 -17.42
C ILE A 28 -13.47 7.36 -17.20
N GLN A 29 -13.57 8.70 -17.25
CA GLN A 29 -12.44 9.57 -16.94
C GLN A 29 -12.59 10.22 -15.55
N GLU A 30 -11.58 10.07 -14.72
CA GLU A 30 -11.47 10.75 -13.42
C GLU A 30 -10.06 11.30 -13.26
N GLN A 31 -9.94 12.58 -12.87
CA GLN A 31 -8.65 13.28 -12.69
C GLN A 31 -7.72 13.13 -13.92
N GLY A 32 -8.28 13.16 -15.13
CA GLY A 32 -7.55 13.02 -16.39
C GLY A 32 -7.19 11.57 -16.77
N ARG A 33 -7.39 10.58 -15.88
CA ARG A 33 -7.14 9.16 -16.17
C ARG A 33 -8.40 8.48 -16.68
N LYS A 34 -8.28 7.80 -17.83
CA LYS A 34 -9.32 6.92 -18.40
C LYS A 34 -9.14 5.52 -17.81
N LYS A 35 -10.15 4.98 -17.11
CA LYS A 35 -10.10 3.68 -16.41
C LYS A 35 -11.43 2.94 -16.52
N PRO A 36 -11.49 1.62 -16.22
CA PRO A 36 -12.76 0.91 -16.15
C PRO A 36 -13.65 1.46 -15.03
N TYR A 37 -14.97 1.52 -15.27
CA TYR A 37 -15.95 1.96 -14.28
C TYR A 37 -15.87 1.18 -12.96
N LEU A 38 -15.55 -0.12 -13.01
CA LEU A 38 -15.32 -0.92 -11.79
C LEU A 38 -14.28 -0.28 -10.87
N VAL A 39 -13.20 0.26 -11.43
CA VAL A 39 -12.10 0.86 -10.66
C VAL A 39 -12.52 2.17 -10.06
N PHE A 40 -13.17 3.02 -10.86
CA PHE A 40 -13.77 4.26 -10.37
C PHE A 40 -14.72 3.96 -9.19
N ALA A 41 -15.67 3.05 -9.36
CA ALA A 41 -16.64 2.73 -8.32
C ALA A 41 -15.97 2.19 -7.04
N GLN A 42 -14.93 1.36 -7.17
CA GLN A 42 -14.16 0.85 -6.02
C GLN A 42 -13.39 1.96 -5.30
N GLU A 43 -12.72 2.84 -6.04
CA GLU A 43 -11.96 3.97 -5.49
C GLU A 43 -12.90 4.98 -4.81
N THR A 44 -14.02 5.34 -5.44
CA THR A 44 -15.07 6.18 -4.84
C THR A 44 -15.66 5.56 -3.57
N THR A 45 -16.03 4.28 -3.61
CA THR A 45 -16.59 3.61 -2.41
C THR A 45 -15.56 3.53 -1.29
N LEU A 46 -14.28 3.30 -1.62
CA LEU A 46 -13.18 3.32 -0.67
C LEU A 46 -12.98 4.72 -0.06
N ALA A 47 -13.07 5.78 -0.87
CA ALA A 47 -12.94 7.15 -0.41
C ALA A 47 -14.08 7.56 0.55
N LEU A 48 -15.31 7.17 0.23
CA LEU A 48 -16.48 7.47 1.06
C LEU A 48 -16.53 6.62 2.33
N ALA A 49 -16.44 5.29 2.20
CA ALA A 49 -16.76 4.34 3.28
C ALA A 49 -15.55 3.57 3.84
N GLY A 50 -14.36 3.75 3.28
CA GLY A 50 -13.14 3.04 3.71
C GLY A 50 -13.08 1.57 3.30
N LYS A 51 -14.00 1.10 2.46
CA LYS A 51 -14.06 -0.28 1.94
C LYS A 51 -14.53 -0.25 0.48
N THR A 52 -14.29 -1.31 -0.27
CA THR A 52 -14.80 -1.47 -1.65
C THR A 52 -16.19 -2.11 -1.73
N ALA A 53 -16.81 -2.38 -0.58
CA ALA A 53 -18.19 -2.83 -0.42
C ALA A 53 -18.68 -2.45 0.97
N VAL A 54 -19.95 -2.07 1.09
CA VAL A 54 -20.53 -1.52 2.33
C VAL A 54 -21.77 -2.32 2.72
N SER A 55 -21.97 -2.55 4.01
CA SER A 55 -23.20 -3.16 4.54
C SER A 55 -24.09 -2.07 5.14
N ILE A 56 -25.25 -1.83 4.53
CA ILE A 56 -26.23 -0.81 4.93
C ILE A 56 -27.59 -1.50 4.97
N ASP A 57 -28.35 -1.30 6.06
CA ASP A 57 -29.65 -1.92 6.31
C ASP A 57 -29.65 -3.45 6.19
N GLY A 58 -28.61 -4.10 6.71
CA GLY A 58 -28.46 -5.56 6.67
C GLY A 58 -28.10 -6.12 5.29
N ARG A 59 -28.01 -5.28 4.25
CA ARG A 59 -27.66 -5.66 2.88
C ARG A 59 -26.24 -5.23 2.54
N ARG A 60 -25.49 -6.12 1.88
CA ARG A 60 -24.17 -5.80 1.33
C ARG A 60 -24.31 -5.22 -0.07
N TRP A 61 -23.76 -4.03 -0.27
CA TRP A 61 -23.72 -3.31 -1.53
C TRP A 61 -22.33 -3.46 -2.15
N SER A 62 -22.27 -3.88 -3.42
CA SER A 62 -21.02 -3.83 -4.19
C SER A 62 -20.70 -2.38 -4.58
N ALA A 63 -19.42 -2.08 -4.84
CA ALA A 63 -19.02 -0.75 -5.28
C ALA A 63 -19.78 -0.27 -6.55
N PRO A 64 -19.83 -1.04 -7.66
CA PRO A 64 -20.59 -0.64 -8.84
C PRO A 64 -22.07 -0.39 -8.55
N GLU A 65 -22.70 -1.25 -7.74
CA GLU A 65 -24.10 -1.13 -7.37
C GLU A 65 -24.36 0.13 -6.53
N LEU A 66 -23.57 0.36 -5.49
CA LEU A 66 -23.69 1.53 -4.62
C LEU A 66 -23.54 2.82 -5.42
N VAL A 67 -22.47 2.92 -6.20
CA VAL A 67 -22.13 4.13 -6.95
C VAL A 67 -23.13 4.37 -8.08
N THR A 68 -23.61 3.32 -8.75
CA THR A 68 -24.68 3.45 -9.77
C THR A 68 -26.01 3.86 -9.13
N THR A 69 -26.32 3.36 -7.94
CA THR A 69 -27.56 3.72 -7.24
C THR A 69 -27.51 5.18 -6.77
N LEU A 70 -26.39 5.64 -6.22
CA LEU A 70 -26.18 7.06 -5.88
C LEU A 70 -26.36 7.98 -7.10
N TRP A 71 -26.04 7.51 -8.30
CA TRP A 71 -26.22 8.26 -9.53
C TRP A 71 -27.67 8.28 -10.03
N LEU A 72 -28.27 7.10 -10.16
CA LEU A 72 -29.53 6.93 -10.86
C LEU A 72 -30.73 7.09 -9.93
N ASN A 73 -30.58 6.75 -8.64
CA ASN A 73 -31.62 6.83 -7.61
C ASN A 73 -31.04 7.36 -6.28
N PRO A 74 -30.63 8.64 -6.22
CA PRO A 74 -29.96 9.22 -5.05
C PRO A 74 -30.87 9.38 -3.82
N ALA A 75 -32.19 9.43 -3.98
CA ALA A 75 -33.12 9.77 -2.91
C ALA A 75 -32.99 8.82 -1.70
N GLY A 76 -32.84 9.39 -0.50
CA GLY A 76 -32.72 8.67 0.76
C GLY A 76 -31.28 8.29 1.13
N TRP A 77 -30.32 8.36 0.21
CA TRP A 77 -28.91 8.07 0.50
C TRP A 77 -28.27 9.09 1.43
N GLU A 78 -28.77 10.32 1.46
CA GLU A 78 -28.32 11.39 2.33
C GLU A 78 -28.45 11.05 3.83
N THR A 79 -29.39 10.15 4.17
CA THR A 79 -29.63 9.65 5.54
C THR A 79 -28.85 8.39 5.89
N LYS A 80 -28.22 7.73 4.90
CA LYS A 80 -27.53 6.45 5.11
C LYS A 80 -26.10 6.70 5.62
N PRO A 81 -25.60 5.91 6.58
CA PRO A 81 -24.25 6.07 7.12
C PRO A 81 -23.21 5.59 6.11
N LEU A 82 -22.69 6.51 5.29
CA LEU A 82 -21.77 6.21 4.20
C LEU A 82 -20.43 6.94 4.32
N ILE A 83 -20.37 8.10 4.97
CA ILE A 83 -19.18 8.94 5.03
C ILE A 83 -18.29 8.55 6.21
N LEU A 84 -17.05 8.16 5.94
CA LEU A 84 -16.09 7.68 6.92
C LEU A 84 -15.36 8.82 7.63
N ILE A 85 -15.47 8.86 8.97
CA ILE A 85 -14.65 9.73 9.81
C ILE A 85 -13.81 8.88 10.77
N ASN A 86 -12.53 8.72 10.43
CA ASN A 86 -11.58 7.95 11.23
C ASN A 86 -11.06 8.70 12.46
N ASN A 87 -10.91 10.03 12.35
CA ASN A 87 -10.26 10.82 13.38
C ASN A 87 -11.16 11.01 14.61
N ARG A 88 -10.71 10.50 15.77
CA ARG A 88 -11.47 10.58 17.03
C ARG A 88 -11.58 12.00 17.56
N ASP A 89 -10.54 12.81 17.39
CA ASP A 89 -10.51 14.17 17.91
C ASP A 89 -11.40 15.10 17.09
N LEU A 90 -11.44 14.91 15.77
CA LEU A 90 -12.42 15.59 14.91
C LEU A 90 -13.84 15.26 15.36
N LYS A 91 -14.18 13.97 15.53
CA LYS A 91 -15.53 13.56 15.97
C LYS A 91 -15.94 14.21 17.28
N LYS A 92 -15.04 14.24 18.27
CA LYS A 92 -15.27 14.95 19.54
C LYS A 92 -15.48 16.46 19.32
N ALA A 93 -14.67 17.09 18.48
CA ALA A 93 -14.76 18.53 18.21
C ALA A 93 -16.08 18.92 17.53
N ILE A 94 -16.65 18.05 16.69
CA ILE A 94 -17.91 18.30 15.97
C ILE A 94 -19.13 17.64 16.63
N GLY A 95 -18.99 17.10 17.85
CA GLY A 95 -20.10 16.55 18.64
C GLY A 95 -20.66 15.20 18.17
N LEU A 96 -19.86 14.40 17.44
CA LEU A 96 -20.25 13.06 16.97
C LEU A 96 -19.71 11.95 17.88
N ASP A 97 -20.35 10.77 17.83
CA ASP A 97 -19.89 9.58 18.57
C ASP A 97 -18.44 9.20 18.15
N PRO A 98 -17.48 9.20 19.09
CA PRO A 98 -16.10 8.79 18.81
C PRO A 98 -15.94 7.33 18.36
N MET A 99 -16.91 6.46 18.63
CA MET A 99 -16.87 5.03 18.30
C MET A 99 -17.49 4.71 16.94
N GLN A 100 -18.52 5.45 16.54
CA GLN A 100 -19.10 5.38 15.20
C GLN A 100 -18.06 5.75 14.13
N LYS A 101 -18.08 5.00 13.01
CA LYS A 101 -17.13 5.18 11.90
C LYS A 101 -17.77 5.85 10.69
N LEU A 102 -18.99 5.47 10.34
CA LEU A 102 -19.71 5.95 9.17
C LEU A 102 -20.85 6.86 9.62
N PHE A 103 -21.02 7.99 8.93
CA PHE A 103 -21.99 9.03 9.23
C PHE A 103 -22.82 9.36 7.98
N ALA A 104 -24.03 9.87 8.18
CA ALA A 104 -24.89 10.29 7.10
C ALA A 104 -24.40 11.61 6.50
N TYR A 105 -24.57 11.80 5.19
CA TYR A 105 -24.20 13.04 4.52
C TYR A 105 -24.97 14.22 5.13
N GLN A 106 -26.27 14.07 5.36
CA GLN A 106 -27.15 15.10 5.90
C GLN A 106 -26.70 15.60 7.29
N ASP A 107 -26.27 14.69 8.17
CA ASP A 107 -25.80 15.04 9.51
C ASP A 107 -24.52 15.86 9.46
N LEU A 108 -23.63 15.56 8.51
CA LEU A 108 -22.35 16.26 8.35
C LEU A 108 -22.51 17.60 7.64
N GLU A 109 -23.30 17.64 6.57
CA GLU A 109 -23.54 18.85 5.80
C GLU A 109 -24.16 19.94 6.69
N THR A 110 -25.06 19.57 7.60
CA THR A 110 -25.75 20.51 8.50
C THR A 110 -24.98 20.84 9.78
N ASN A 111 -23.83 20.19 10.03
CA ASN A 111 -23.06 20.36 11.26
C ASN A 111 -22.32 21.73 11.30
N PRO A 112 -22.67 22.63 12.24
CA PRO A 112 -22.09 23.97 12.27
C PRO A 112 -20.60 23.99 12.66
N GLN A 113 -20.17 23.11 13.56
CA GLN A 113 -18.77 22.99 13.97
C GLN A 113 -17.88 22.50 12.81
N LEU A 114 -18.37 21.54 12.03
CA LEU A 114 -17.65 21.07 10.84
C LEU A 114 -17.52 22.19 9.80
N ARG A 115 -18.59 22.96 9.54
CA ARG A 115 -18.54 24.12 8.63
C ARG A 115 -17.53 25.17 9.08
N GLN A 116 -17.44 25.43 10.39
CA GLN A 116 -16.44 26.34 10.94
C GLN A 116 -15.01 25.84 10.67
N LEU A 117 -14.72 24.57 10.95
CA LEU A 117 -13.40 23.98 10.70
C LEU A 117 -13.04 23.93 9.20
N LEU A 118 -14.03 23.71 8.32
CA LEU A 118 -13.84 23.77 6.87
C LEU A 118 -13.48 25.18 6.41
N SER A 119 -14.17 26.19 6.94
CA SER A 119 -13.85 27.60 6.68
C SER A 119 -12.44 27.95 7.18
N GLU A 120 -12.09 27.52 8.40
CA GLU A 120 -10.74 27.69 8.94
C GLU A 120 -9.69 27.04 8.02
N ALA A 121 -9.90 25.80 7.59
CA ALA A 121 -9.00 25.11 6.66
C ALA A 121 -8.83 25.87 5.34
N GLN A 122 -9.90 26.45 4.80
CA GLN A 122 -9.86 27.26 3.59
C GLN A 122 -9.07 28.56 3.79
N THR A 123 -9.27 29.25 4.91
CA THR A 123 -8.51 30.48 5.24
C THR A 123 -7.02 30.20 5.42
N LEU A 124 -6.66 29.08 6.06
CA LEU A 124 -5.27 28.67 6.24
C LEU A 124 -4.58 28.37 4.90
N ARG A 125 -5.30 27.78 3.94
CA ARG A 125 -4.79 27.53 2.58
C ARG A 125 -4.51 28.82 1.80
N MET A 126 -5.23 29.91 2.09
CA MET A 126 -5.07 31.19 1.39
C MET A 126 -3.92 32.06 1.95
N LYS A 127 -3.29 31.68 3.07
CA LYS A 127 -2.18 32.45 3.65
C LYS A 127 -0.88 32.29 2.82
N PRO A 128 -0.13 33.39 2.54
CA PRO A 128 1.16 33.33 1.86
C PRO A 128 2.15 32.43 2.62
N GLY A 129 2.88 31.57 1.89
CA GLY A 129 3.79 30.58 2.48
C GLY A 129 3.15 29.24 2.86
N SER A 130 1.83 29.07 2.57
CA SER A 130 1.01 27.85 2.71
C SER A 130 1.61 26.77 3.63
N ALA A 131 1.54 27.00 4.95
CA ALA A 131 1.77 25.93 5.90
C ALA A 131 0.79 24.79 5.60
N ARG A 132 1.32 23.58 5.44
CA ARG A 132 0.50 22.38 5.17
C ARG A 132 -0.53 22.25 6.30
N LEU A 133 -1.80 22.03 5.96
CA LEU A 133 -2.85 21.81 6.97
C LEU A 133 -2.44 20.67 7.90
N SER A 134 -2.65 20.88 9.20
CA SER A 134 -2.38 19.90 10.26
C SER A 134 -3.49 19.92 11.31
N GLY A 135 -3.63 18.84 12.07
CA GLY A 135 -4.63 18.75 13.14
C GLY A 135 -6.06 18.82 12.61
N LEU A 136 -6.97 19.40 13.41
CA LEU A 136 -8.41 19.41 13.12
C LEU A 136 -8.80 20.05 11.76
N PRO A 137 -8.22 21.18 11.32
CA PRO A 137 -8.55 21.76 10.01
C PRO A 137 -8.19 20.85 8.84
N LYS A 138 -7.12 20.06 8.95
CA LYS A 138 -6.76 19.06 7.93
C LYS A 138 -7.82 17.96 7.86
N GLU A 139 -8.14 17.38 9.01
CA GLU A 139 -9.10 16.27 9.09
C GLU A 139 -10.50 16.72 8.64
N ALA A 140 -10.91 17.95 8.99
CA ALA A 140 -12.14 18.55 8.50
C ALA A 140 -12.09 18.72 6.97
N SER A 141 -10.98 19.20 6.41
CA SER A 141 -10.82 19.30 4.95
C SER A 141 -10.91 17.94 4.24
N ASP A 142 -10.43 16.86 4.86
CA ASP A 142 -10.53 15.51 4.29
C ASP A 142 -12.01 15.06 4.25
N VAL A 143 -12.78 15.32 5.30
CA VAL A 143 -14.24 15.09 5.31
C VAL A 143 -14.95 15.95 4.27
N GLY A 144 -14.55 17.23 4.13
CA GLY A 144 -15.10 18.11 3.10
C GLY A 144 -14.92 17.59 1.68
N MET A 145 -13.77 16.96 1.37
CA MET A 145 -13.56 16.31 0.08
C MET A 145 -14.48 15.09 -0.11
N GLN A 146 -14.77 14.32 0.94
CA GLN A 146 -15.72 13.20 0.86
C GLN A 146 -17.16 13.70 0.63
N LEU A 147 -17.55 14.81 1.25
CA LEU A 147 -18.87 15.43 1.02
C LEU A 147 -19.01 15.92 -0.43
N ALA A 148 -17.97 16.59 -0.96
CA ALA A 148 -17.95 17.02 -2.35
C ALA A 148 -17.98 15.84 -3.33
N GLU A 149 -17.27 14.76 -3.03
CA GLU A 149 -17.32 13.52 -3.81
C GLU A 149 -18.74 12.95 -3.81
N PHE A 150 -19.39 12.81 -2.64
CA PHE A 150 -20.78 12.34 -2.54
C PHE A 150 -21.73 13.20 -3.37
N GLU A 151 -21.64 14.52 -3.27
CA GLU A 151 -22.47 15.45 -4.03
C GLU A 151 -22.26 15.29 -5.54
N SER A 152 -21.00 15.12 -5.98
CA SER A 152 -20.66 14.91 -7.39
C SER A 152 -21.24 13.61 -7.98
N LEU A 153 -21.47 12.60 -7.15
CA LEU A 153 -22.17 11.37 -7.54
C LEU A 153 -23.66 11.62 -7.68
N VAL A 154 -24.27 12.26 -6.68
CA VAL A 154 -25.72 12.54 -6.64
C VAL A 154 -26.15 13.45 -7.79
N ASN A 155 -25.38 14.49 -8.08
CA ASN A 155 -25.69 15.43 -9.16
C ASN A 155 -25.25 14.93 -10.56
N GLY A 156 -24.59 13.78 -10.64
CA GLY A 156 -24.18 13.14 -11.89
C GLY A 156 -22.86 13.67 -12.50
N SER A 157 -22.25 14.71 -11.94
CA SER A 157 -21.05 15.37 -12.51
C SER A 157 -19.77 14.52 -12.47
N ALA A 158 -19.74 13.50 -11.61
CA ALA A 158 -18.67 12.51 -11.54
C ALA A 158 -18.68 11.52 -12.72
N PHE A 159 -19.85 11.28 -13.34
CA PHE A 159 -20.04 10.23 -14.35
C PHE A 159 -19.65 10.69 -15.74
N ARG A 160 -18.33 10.80 -15.95
CA ARG A 160 -17.72 11.31 -17.18
C ARG A 160 -17.41 10.19 -18.16
N PHE A 161 -18.43 9.73 -18.89
CA PHE A 161 -18.33 8.65 -19.88
C PHE A 161 -18.17 9.13 -21.32
N ILE A 162 -18.45 10.41 -21.60
CA ILE A 162 -18.51 10.95 -22.97
C ILE A 162 -17.21 11.69 -23.26
N ALA A 163 -16.44 11.17 -24.22
CA ALA A 163 -15.18 11.78 -24.64
C ALA A 163 -15.38 13.21 -25.19
N ASN A 164 -14.40 14.07 -24.93
CA ASN A 164 -14.44 15.48 -25.31
C ASN A 164 -13.63 15.71 -26.60
N PRO A 165 -14.24 16.19 -27.70
CA PRO A 165 -13.58 16.32 -29.00
C PRO A 165 -12.46 17.37 -29.02
N ARG A 166 -12.34 18.22 -27.98
CA ARG A 166 -11.29 19.24 -27.90
C ARG A 166 -9.87 18.67 -27.76
N GLY A 167 -9.72 17.39 -27.40
CA GLY A 167 -8.42 16.71 -27.41
C GLY A 167 -8.28 15.65 -26.31
N GLU A 168 -7.19 14.87 -26.38
CA GLU A 168 -6.98 13.72 -25.49
C GLU A 168 -6.88 14.05 -24.00
N GLU A 169 -6.32 15.22 -23.66
CA GLU A 169 -6.16 15.70 -22.29
C GLU A 169 -7.41 16.43 -21.76
N SER A 170 -8.40 16.69 -22.63
CA SER A 170 -9.59 17.43 -22.22
C SER A 170 -10.47 16.59 -21.27
N PRO A 171 -11.07 17.22 -20.24
CA PRO A 171 -12.02 16.53 -19.38
C PRO A 171 -13.23 16.04 -20.19
N TRP A 172 -13.55 14.76 -20.05
CA TRP A 172 -14.75 14.12 -20.58
C TRP A 172 -16.00 14.75 -19.94
N PHE A 173 -17.08 14.73 -20.69
CA PHE A 173 -18.36 15.30 -20.26
C PHE A 173 -19.10 14.32 -19.35
N ALA A 174 -19.76 14.89 -18.33
CA ALA A 174 -20.75 14.17 -17.56
C ALA A 174 -21.94 13.78 -18.47
N VAL A 175 -22.57 12.65 -18.15
CA VAL A 175 -23.72 12.18 -18.94
C VAL A 175 -24.97 13.01 -18.62
N PRO A 176 -25.63 13.59 -19.64
CA PRO A 176 -26.89 14.30 -19.47
C PRO A 176 -27.99 13.42 -18.85
N ALA A 177 -28.81 13.99 -17.97
CA ALA A 177 -29.83 13.24 -17.22
C ALA A 177 -30.91 12.59 -18.11
N ASP A 178 -31.21 13.18 -19.26
CA ASP A 178 -32.15 12.65 -20.26
C ASP A 178 -31.63 11.37 -20.91
N GLN A 179 -30.31 11.28 -21.17
CA GLN A 179 -29.71 10.08 -21.77
C GLN A 179 -29.81 8.83 -20.88
N VAL A 180 -29.86 9.00 -19.56
CA VAL A 180 -29.92 7.88 -18.59
C VAL A 180 -31.30 7.64 -18.01
N SER A 181 -32.33 8.33 -18.50
CA SER A 181 -33.71 8.21 -18.01
C SER A 181 -34.24 6.77 -18.10
N ALA A 182 -34.08 6.10 -19.24
CA ALA A 182 -34.51 4.72 -19.42
C ALA A 182 -33.75 3.73 -18.50
N LEU A 183 -32.44 3.96 -18.30
CA LEU A 183 -31.62 3.16 -17.40
C LEU A 183 -32.05 3.35 -15.93
N ARG A 184 -32.32 4.60 -15.53
CA ARG A 184 -32.85 4.96 -14.21
C ARG A 184 -34.20 4.27 -13.97
N ASP A 185 -35.11 4.36 -14.93
CA ASP A 185 -36.43 3.75 -14.83
C ASP A 185 -36.35 2.22 -14.67
N ALA A 186 -35.46 1.57 -15.43
CA ALA A 186 -35.21 0.14 -15.30
C ALA A 186 -34.68 -0.22 -13.90
N LEU A 187 -33.76 0.58 -13.35
CA LEU A 187 -33.24 0.39 -11.99
C LEU A 187 -34.35 0.54 -10.93
N ILE A 188 -35.15 1.61 -11.01
CA ILE A 188 -36.23 1.91 -10.05
C ILE A 188 -37.32 0.83 -10.08
N ARG A 189 -37.67 0.33 -11.27
CA ARG A 189 -38.62 -0.78 -11.45
C ARG A 189 -38.04 -2.15 -11.10
N ASN A 190 -36.75 -2.23 -10.78
CA ASN A 190 -36.01 -3.48 -10.56
C ASN A 190 -36.11 -4.45 -11.75
N ASP A 191 -36.11 -3.90 -12.98
CA ASP A 191 -36.17 -4.65 -14.23
C ASP A 191 -34.75 -4.95 -14.75
N ALA A 192 -34.27 -6.17 -14.47
CA ALA A 192 -32.90 -6.56 -14.78
C ALA A 192 -32.59 -6.61 -16.28
N GLU A 193 -33.57 -7.01 -17.11
CA GLU A 193 -33.37 -7.14 -18.55
C GLU A 193 -33.38 -5.78 -19.25
N ALA A 194 -34.31 -4.89 -18.85
CA ALA A 194 -34.29 -3.52 -19.31
C ALA A 194 -33.02 -2.79 -18.88
N PHE A 195 -32.56 -3.00 -17.63
CA PHE A 195 -31.33 -2.38 -17.12
C PHE A 195 -30.11 -2.83 -17.92
N ARG A 196 -30.00 -4.13 -18.21
CA ARG A 196 -28.94 -4.71 -19.04
C ARG A 196 -28.97 -4.15 -20.45
N THR A 197 -30.15 -4.11 -21.08
CA THR A 197 -30.33 -3.63 -22.45
C THR A 197 -29.94 -2.16 -22.59
N GLU A 198 -30.46 -1.28 -21.73
CA GLU A 198 -30.13 0.15 -21.75
C GLU A 198 -28.66 0.40 -21.40
N SER A 199 -28.07 -0.38 -20.49
CA SER A 199 -26.63 -0.30 -20.18
C SER A 199 -25.75 -0.62 -21.40
N LEU A 200 -26.07 -1.67 -22.14
CA LEU A 200 -25.33 -2.07 -23.35
C LEU A 200 -25.48 -1.05 -24.49
N LYS A 201 -26.68 -0.48 -24.64
CA LYS A 201 -26.97 0.59 -25.59
C LYS A 201 -26.14 1.84 -25.28
N LEU A 202 -26.16 2.31 -24.04
CA LEU A 202 -25.39 3.48 -23.60
C LEU A 202 -23.88 3.26 -23.74
N LYS A 203 -23.38 2.08 -23.36
CA LYS A 203 -21.98 1.69 -23.58
C LYS A 203 -21.57 1.83 -25.04
N THR A 204 -22.42 1.36 -25.96
CA THR A 204 -22.16 1.43 -27.41
C THR A 204 -22.20 2.88 -27.90
N GLN A 205 -23.19 3.66 -27.44
CA GLN A 205 -23.35 5.06 -27.78
C GLN A 205 -22.17 5.92 -27.34
N TRP A 206 -21.70 5.79 -26.09
CA TRP A 206 -20.58 6.57 -25.58
C TRP A 206 -19.25 6.19 -26.24
N ALA A 207 -19.06 4.91 -26.55
CA ALA A 207 -17.89 4.46 -27.30
C ALA A 207 -17.86 5.00 -28.74
N ALA A 208 -19.04 5.15 -29.36
CA ALA A 208 -19.19 5.66 -30.73
C ALA A 208 -19.05 7.19 -30.85
N ALA A 209 -19.20 7.95 -29.76
CA ALA A 209 -19.18 9.42 -29.80
C ALA A 209 -17.84 9.98 -30.31
N GLU A 210 -16.72 9.48 -29.80
CA GLU A 210 -15.37 9.87 -30.26
C GLU A 210 -14.42 8.65 -30.19
N PRO A 211 -14.45 7.75 -31.19
CA PRO A 211 -13.73 6.48 -31.13
C PRO A 211 -12.20 6.64 -30.99
N ALA A 212 -11.64 7.71 -31.58
CA ALA A 212 -10.22 8.00 -31.52
C ALA A 212 -9.72 8.39 -30.12
N LEU A 213 -10.62 8.91 -29.26
CA LEU A 213 -10.27 9.37 -27.92
C LEU A 213 -10.50 8.30 -26.84
N GLN A 214 -11.07 7.15 -27.22
CA GLN A 214 -11.29 6.01 -26.32
C GLN A 214 -9.96 5.35 -25.93
N PRO A 215 -9.81 4.87 -24.68
CA PRO A 215 -8.62 4.12 -24.31
C PRO A 215 -8.58 2.77 -25.06
N PRO A 216 -7.39 2.23 -25.33
CA PRO A 216 -7.26 0.92 -25.95
C PRO A 216 -8.02 -0.16 -25.14
N ALA A 217 -8.85 -0.96 -25.82
CA ALA A 217 -9.69 -1.97 -25.18
C ALA A 217 -8.88 -2.96 -24.32
N TRP A 218 -7.69 -3.36 -24.80
CA TRP A 218 -6.80 -4.25 -24.06
C TRP A 218 -6.38 -3.69 -22.69
N ARG A 219 -6.23 -2.36 -22.57
CA ARG A 219 -5.83 -1.70 -21.32
C ARG A 219 -6.96 -1.75 -20.30
N ILE A 220 -8.20 -1.53 -20.75
CA ILE A 220 -9.41 -1.65 -19.93
C ILE A 220 -9.59 -3.10 -19.47
N SER A 221 -9.48 -4.07 -20.38
CA SER A 221 -9.57 -5.49 -20.04
C SER A 221 -8.47 -5.95 -19.09
N LEU A 222 -7.22 -5.52 -19.31
CA LEU A 222 -6.09 -5.84 -18.43
C LEU A 222 -6.31 -5.31 -17.02
N GLU A 223 -6.80 -4.06 -16.90
CA GLU A 223 -7.09 -3.47 -15.59
C GLU A 223 -8.24 -4.20 -14.87
N LEU A 224 -9.29 -4.59 -15.58
CA LEU A 224 -10.36 -5.43 -14.99
C LEU A 224 -9.83 -6.77 -14.47
N ILE A 225 -9.00 -7.46 -15.26
CA ILE A 225 -8.38 -8.73 -14.86
C ILE A 225 -7.50 -8.51 -13.64
N TYR A 226 -6.65 -7.47 -13.65
CA TYR A 226 -5.79 -7.12 -12.52
C TYR A 226 -6.60 -6.90 -11.24
N GLN A 227 -7.72 -6.16 -11.32
CA GLN A 227 -8.56 -5.86 -10.17
C GLN A 227 -9.36 -7.06 -9.67
N LYS A 228 -9.78 -7.98 -10.54
CA LYS A 228 -10.49 -9.21 -10.12
C LYS A 228 -9.53 -10.29 -9.61
N LEU A 229 -8.35 -10.41 -10.20
CA LEU A 229 -7.37 -11.45 -9.87
C LEU A 229 -6.66 -11.16 -8.55
N HIS A 230 -6.42 -9.88 -8.21
CA HIS A 230 -5.64 -9.48 -7.04
C HIS A 230 -4.27 -10.21 -6.94
N PRO A 231 -3.35 -10.02 -7.89
CA PRO A 231 -2.11 -10.80 -7.98
C PRO A 231 -1.25 -10.77 -6.71
N PHE A 232 -1.18 -9.62 -6.02
CA PHE A 232 -0.44 -9.48 -4.78
C PHE A 232 -1.06 -10.25 -3.60
N ARG A 233 -2.38 -10.51 -3.65
CA ARG A 233 -3.06 -11.37 -2.66
C ARG A 233 -2.64 -12.82 -2.82
N TRP A 234 -2.65 -13.31 -4.05
CA TRP A 234 -2.15 -14.65 -4.36
C TRP A 234 -0.67 -14.81 -4.00
N ALA A 235 0.15 -13.77 -4.25
CA ALA A 235 1.55 -13.81 -3.86
C ALA A 235 1.75 -14.06 -2.35
N TRP A 236 1.05 -13.33 -1.48
CA TRP A 236 1.20 -13.53 -0.03
C TRP A 236 0.62 -14.86 0.45
N ILE A 237 -0.48 -15.36 -0.17
CA ILE A 237 -1.03 -16.69 0.13
C ILE A 237 0.00 -17.77 -0.20
N LEU A 238 0.65 -17.67 -1.36
CA LEU A 238 1.69 -18.62 -1.80
C LEU A 238 2.93 -18.54 -0.91
N TYR A 239 3.36 -17.35 -0.51
CA TYR A 239 4.47 -17.18 0.43
C TYR A 239 4.15 -17.72 1.83
N LEU A 240 2.91 -17.54 2.31
CA LEU A 240 2.47 -18.13 3.55
C LEU A 240 2.52 -19.67 3.46
N GLY A 241 2.03 -20.24 2.36
CA GLY A 241 2.16 -21.66 2.06
C GLY A 241 3.64 -22.11 2.02
N ALA A 242 4.52 -21.31 1.41
CA ALA A 242 5.95 -21.58 1.36
C ALA A 242 6.58 -21.63 2.76
N GLY A 243 6.18 -20.71 3.67
CA GLY A 243 6.64 -20.67 5.05
C GLY A 243 6.15 -21.86 5.89
N LEU A 244 4.89 -22.26 5.72
CA LEU A 244 4.35 -23.47 6.34
C LEU A 244 5.09 -24.72 5.86
N SER A 245 5.31 -24.84 4.54
CA SER A 245 6.09 -25.91 3.94
C SER A 245 7.55 -25.90 4.44
N LEU A 246 8.15 -24.71 4.61
CA LEU A 246 9.53 -24.57 5.08
C LEU A 246 9.67 -25.06 6.52
N SER A 247 8.65 -24.85 7.34
CA SER A 247 8.61 -25.33 8.72
C SER A 247 8.60 -26.86 8.81
N LEU A 248 8.00 -27.53 7.81
CA LEU A 248 7.98 -28.99 7.68
C LEU A 248 9.24 -29.57 6.98
N SER A 249 10.03 -28.72 6.31
CA SER A 249 11.21 -29.12 5.55
C SER A 249 12.31 -29.79 6.40
N PHE A 250 12.31 -29.57 7.72
CA PHE A 250 13.24 -30.23 8.64
C PHE A 250 12.96 -31.73 8.78
N ARG A 251 11.70 -32.16 8.58
CA ARG A 251 11.26 -33.55 8.72
C ARG A 251 11.03 -34.25 7.38
N PHE A 252 10.65 -33.51 6.35
CA PHE A 252 10.26 -34.03 5.04
C PHE A 252 11.02 -33.32 3.90
N PRO A 253 11.96 -33.99 3.21
CA PRO A 253 12.75 -33.38 2.13
C PRO A 253 11.91 -32.83 0.98
N LEU A 254 10.75 -33.44 0.68
CA LEU A 254 9.83 -32.97 -0.34
C LEU A 254 9.25 -31.58 -0.01
N ALA A 255 9.08 -31.26 1.27
CA ALA A 255 8.58 -29.97 1.71
C ALA A 255 9.56 -28.82 1.39
N TYR A 256 10.87 -29.11 1.30
CA TYR A 256 11.84 -28.11 0.84
C TYR A 256 11.65 -27.76 -0.65
N LYS A 257 11.41 -28.77 -1.49
CA LYS A 257 11.10 -28.56 -2.92
C LYS A 257 9.78 -27.80 -3.08
N ALA A 258 8.78 -28.14 -2.28
CA ALA A 258 7.50 -27.44 -2.27
C ALA A 258 7.63 -25.97 -1.83
N THR A 259 8.47 -25.67 -0.83
CA THR A 259 8.78 -24.27 -0.44
C THR A 259 9.32 -23.47 -1.62
N TRP A 260 10.29 -24.02 -2.35
CA TRP A 260 10.84 -23.37 -3.54
C TRP A 260 9.78 -23.15 -4.62
N ALA A 261 8.97 -24.17 -4.92
CA ALA A 261 7.91 -24.06 -5.92
C ALA A 261 6.89 -22.97 -5.54
N LEU A 262 6.47 -22.92 -4.28
CA LEU A 262 5.52 -21.92 -3.78
C LEU A 262 6.13 -20.51 -3.74
N ALA A 263 7.40 -20.37 -3.33
CA ALA A 263 8.10 -19.10 -3.31
C ALA A 263 8.32 -18.55 -4.73
N VAL A 264 8.70 -19.40 -5.69
CA VAL A 264 8.82 -18.98 -7.10
C VAL A 264 7.45 -18.63 -7.68
N ALA A 265 6.40 -19.42 -7.41
CA ALA A 265 5.05 -19.11 -7.85
C ALA A 265 4.57 -17.76 -7.30
N GLY A 266 4.78 -17.48 -6.00
CA GLY A 266 4.44 -16.19 -5.40
C GLY A 266 5.23 -15.03 -6.03
N LEU A 267 6.51 -15.24 -6.37
CA LEU A 267 7.32 -14.24 -7.07
C LEU A 267 6.78 -13.97 -8.48
N LEU A 268 6.38 -15.01 -9.21
CA LEU A 268 5.77 -14.87 -10.54
C LEU A 268 4.43 -14.11 -10.48
N PHE A 269 3.62 -14.30 -9.44
CA PHE A 269 2.42 -13.51 -9.22
C PHE A 269 2.73 -12.02 -8.98
N GLN A 270 3.79 -11.70 -8.22
CA GLN A 270 4.23 -10.31 -8.06
C GLN A 270 4.73 -9.72 -9.39
N ILE A 271 5.51 -10.48 -10.16
CA ILE A 271 5.96 -10.04 -11.49
C ILE A 271 4.75 -9.75 -12.38
N ALA A 272 3.78 -10.65 -12.46
CA ALA A 272 2.55 -10.45 -13.22
C ALA A 272 1.76 -9.22 -12.75
N GLY A 273 1.69 -9.00 -11.43
CA GLY A 273 1.07 -7.82 -10.84
C GLY A 273 1.78 -6.52 -11.22
N PHE A 274 3.11 -6.48 -11.13
CA PHE A 274 3.89 -5.32 -11.54
C PHE A 274 3.82 -5.07 -13.04
N THR A 275 3.97 -6.10 -13.87
CA THR A 275 3.84 -5.97 -15.33
C THR A 275 2.48 -5.40 -15.70
N SER A 276 1.40 -5.92 -15.10
CA SER A 276 0.05 -5.39 -15.32
C SER A 276 -0.03 -3.92 -14.93
N ARG A 277 0.44 -3.56 -13.73
CA ARG A 277 0.44 -2.15 -13.27
C ARG A 277 1.27 -1.24 -14.18
N VAL A 278 2.44 -1.67 -14.65
CA VAL A 278 3.30 -0.87 -15.55
C VAL A 278 2.59 -0.65 -16.89
N LEU A 279 1.97 -1.68 -17.46
CA LEU A 279 1.20 -1.56 -18.70
C LEU A 279 -0.04 -0.67 -18.54
N ILE A 280 -0.71 -0.74 -17.39
CA ILE A 280 -1.88 0.09 -17.07
C ILE A 280 -1.48 1.54 -16.79
N ALA A 281 -0.38 1.78 -16.08
CA ALA A 281 0.03 3.10 -15.63
C ALA A 281 0.95 3.84 -16.62
N GLY A 282 1.65 3.11 -17.49
CA GLY A 282 2.66 3.65 -18.41
C GLY A 282 3.97 4.09 -17.73
N ARG A 283 4.26 3.57 -16.54
CA ARG A 283 5.38 4.02 -15.68
C ARG A 283 5.82 2.93 -14.71
N ALA A 284 7.05 3.05 -14.19
CA ALA A 284 7.59 2.10 -13.21
C ALA A 284 6.76 2.06 -11.89
N PRO A 285 6.72 0.91 -11.18
CA PRO A 285 5.76 0.69 -10.09
C PRO A 285 6.35 1.00 -8.70
N VAL A 286 6.81 2.24 -8.47
CA VAL A 286 7.39 2.71 -7.18
C VAL A 286 7.13 4.19 -6.95
N THR A 287 5.87 4.60 -7.09
CA THR A 287 5.51 6.03 -7.11
C THR A 287 4.75 6.51 -5.90
N ASN A 288 4.21 5.56 -5.14
CA ASN A 288 3.54 5.81 -3.88
C ASN A 288 3.98 4.76 -2.85
N MET A 289 3.44 4.90 -1.63
CA MET A 289 3.80 4.04 -0.51
C MET A 289 3.36 2.59 -0.73
N TYR A 290 2.16 2.39 -1.29
CA TYR A 290 1.63 1.06 -1.63
C TYR A 290 2.58 0.32 -2.56
N GLU A 291 2.96 0.94 -3.68
CA GLU A 291 3.86 0.38 -4.68
C GLU A 291 5.26 0.09 -4.11
N SER A 292 5.77 0.98 -3.24
CA SER A 292 7.07 0.79 -2.58
C SER A 292 7.09 -0.44 -1.66
N ILE A 293 6.02 -0.69 -0.89
CA ILE A 293 5.93 -1.87 -0.01
C ILE A 293 5.91 -3.15 -0.82
N LEU A 294 5.12 -3.18 -1.90
CA LEU A 294 5.09 -4.31 -2.81
C LEU A 294 6.49 -4.57 -3.39
N TRP A 295 7.20 -3.50 -3.80
CA TRP A 295 8.54 -3.61 -4.38
C TRP A 295 9.57 -4.14 -3.38
N VAL A 296 9.51 -3.69 -2.13
CA VAL A 296 10.38 -4.20 -1.06
C VAL A 296 10.09 -5.68 -0.77
N ALA A 297 8.82 -6.10 -0.73
CA ALA A 297 8.45 -7.51 -0.56
C ALA A 297 8.97 -8.37 -1.73
N PHE A 298 8.85 -7.88 -2.96
CA PHE A 298 9.41 -8.52 -4.15
C PHE A 298 10.93 -8.68 -4.06
N GLY A 299 11.65 -7.59 -3.83
CA GLY A 299 13.11 -7.61 -3.74
C GLY A 299 13.63 -8.51 -2.61
N THR A 300 12.91 -8.55 -1.48
CA THR A 300 13.28 -9.37 -0.30
C THR A 300 13.24 -10.86 -0.66
N VAL A 301 12.18 -11.32 -1.32
CA VAL A 301 12.06 -12.71 -1.77
C VAL A 301 12.99 -13.01 -2.94
N LEU A 302 13.15 -12.06 -3.87
CA LEU A 302 14.07 -12.21 -5.01
C LEU A 302 15.52 -12.44 -4.51
N PHE A 303 16.02 -11.57 -3.63
CA PHE A 303 17.35 -11.74 -3.06
C PHE A 303 17.47 -13.02 -2.24
N ALA A 304 16.42 -13.38 -1.49
CA ALA A 304 16.43 -14.62 -0.73
C ALA A 304 16.53 -15.85 -1.62
N LEU A 305 15.78 -15.90 -2.74
CA LEU A 305 15.87 -16.98 -3.71
C LEU A 305 17.26 -17.02 -4.38
N ILE A 306 17.80 -15.87 -4.78
CA ILE A 306 19.15 -15.81 -5.37
C ILE A 306 20.19 -16.35 -4.38
N PHE A 307 20.18 -15.86 -3.15
CA PHE A 307 21.13 -16.29 -2.14
C PHE A 307 20.91 -17.75 -1.71
N GLU A 308 19.67 -18.21 -1.61
CA GLU A 308 19.38 -19.60 -1.28
C GLU A 308 19.81 -20.56 -2.40
N ALA A 309 19.73 -20.14 -3.67
CA ALA A 309 20.27 -20.92 -4.79
C ALA A 309 21.80 -21.04 -4.72
N ILE A 310 22.49 -19.94 -4.39
CA ILE A 310 23.96 -19.88 -4.32
C ILE A 310 24.49 -20.64 -3.11
N TYR A 311 24.00 -20.32 -1.91
CA TYR A 311 24.52 -20.84 -0.65
C TYR A 311 23.83 -22.13 -0.19
N ARG A 312 22.75 -22.54 -0.85
CA ARG A 312 21.94 -23.74 -0.53
C ARG A 312 21.54 -23.80 0.95
N SER A 313 21.12 -22.66 1.49
CA SER A 313 20.77 -22.51 2.91
C SER A 313 19.39 -21.93 3.13
N ARG A 314 18.60 -22.60 3.97
CA ARG A 314 17.20 -22.30 4.29
C ARG A 314 16.99 -20.97 5.01
N TYR A 315 18.05 -20.38 5.56
CA TYR A 315 17.96 -19.16 6.38
C TYR A 315 17.53 -17.93 5.58
N PHE A 316 17.78 -17.92 4.27
CA PHE A 316 17.38 -16.81 3.41
C PHE A 316 15.86 -16.75 3.26
N LEU A 317 15.21 -17.82 2.80
CA LEU A 317 13.74 -17.86 2.73
C LEU A 317 13.09 -17.81 4.11
N LEU A 318 13.70 -18.39 5.14
CA LEU A 318 13.18 -18.28 6.52
C LEU A 318 13.13 -16.83 7.01
N GLY A 319 14.13 -16.01 6.64
CA GLY A 319 14.16 -14.58 6.97
C GLY A 319 13.25 -13.74 6.07
N ALA A 320 13.14 -14.10 4.79
CA ALA A 320 12.40 -13.33 3.79
C ALA A 320 10.88 -13.47 3.89
N ILE A 321 10.38 -14.68 4.09
CA ILE A 321 8.95 -15.00 4.01
C ILE A 321 8.13 -14.19 5.02
N PRO A 322 8.50 -14.10 6.32
CA PRO A 322 7.73 -13.32 7.28
C PRO A 322 7.65 -11.83 6.89
N VAL A 323 8.77 -11.26 6.46
CA VAL A 323 8.84 -9.86 6.01
C VAL A 323 7.93 -9.64 4.80
N ALA A 324 8.05 -10.48 3.77
CA ALA A 324 7.27 -10.36 2.55
C ALA A 324 5.77 -10.56 2.79
N VAL A 325 5.38 -11.56 3.57
CA VAL A 325 3.97 -11.84 3.90
C VAL A 325 3.36 -10.67 4.68
N VAL A 326 4.05 -10.16 5.71
CA VAL A 326 3.56 -9.01 6.49
C VAL A 326 3.42 -7.77 5.61
N SER A 327 4.44 -7.46 4.80
CA SER A 327 4.41 -6.32 3.87
C SER A 327 3.23 -6.40 2.89
N LEU A 328 3.01 -7.55 2.26
CA LEU A 328 1.94 -7.74 1.29
C LEU A 328 0.54 -7.73 1.94
N ILE A 329 0.38 -8.33 3.13
CA ILE A 329 -0.88 -8.27 3.89
C ILE A 329 -1.18 -6.82 4.31
N LEU A 330 -0.18 -6.06 4.75
CA LEU A 330 -0.36 -4.64 5.08
C LEU A 330 -0.84 -3.87 3.85
N ALA A 331 -0.23 -4.08 2.68
CA ALA A 331 -0.66 -3.45 1.44
C ALA A 331 -2.08 -3.84 1.01
N ASP A 332 -2.49 -5.09 1.24
CA ASP A 332 -3.82 -5.60 0.87
C ASP A 332 -4.93 -5.15 1.86
N THR A 333 -4.59 -4.95 3.14
CA THR A 333 -5.59 -4.68 4.20
C THR A 333 -5.67 -3.21 4.62
N GLN A 334 -4.59 -2.43 4.47
CA GLN A 334 -4.51 -1.03 4.90
C GLN A 334 -4.70 -0.06 3.73
N THR A 335 -5.70 -0.30 2.87
CA THR A 335 -5.91 0.45 1.61
C THR A 335 -6.22 1.94 1.81
N ILE A 336 -6.68 2.36 2.98
CA ILE A 336 -6.87 3.79 3.33
C ILE A 336 -5.53 4.47 3.54
N ALA A 337 -4.60 3.82 4.24
CA ALA A 337 -3.27 4.36 4.49
C ALA A 337 -2.31 4.15 3.31
N LEU A 338 -2.53 3.07 2.55
CA LEU A 338 -1.73 2.61 1.42
C LEU A 338 -2.63 2.52 0.19
N SER A 339 -2.95 3.66 -0.40
CA SER A 339 -3.86 3.70 -1.55
C SER A 339 -3.31 2.89 -2.74
N PRO A 340 -4.06 1.86 -3.23
CA PRO A 340 -3.68 1.09 -4.40
C PRO A 340 -3.94 1.82 -5.72
N ALA A 341 -4.64 2.97 -5.66
CA ALA A 341 -5.05 3.77 -6.80
C ALA A 341 -3.85 4.22 -7.65
N ILE A 342 -4.01 4.14 -8.97
CA ILE A 342 -3.01 4.65 -9.91
C ILE A 342 -3.41 6.08 -10.27
N ASN A 343 -2.80 7.04 -9.56
CA ASN A 343 -3.04 8.46 -9.76
C ASN A 343 -2.08 9.05 -10.80
N PRO A 344 -2.44 10.19 -11.44
CA PRO A 344 -1.49 10.99 -12.19
C PRO A 344 -0.27 11.36 -11.34
N LEU A 345 0.91 11.39 -11.97
CA LEU A 345 2.14 11.74 -11.30
C LEU A 345 2.26 13.25 -11.08
N THR A 346 2.86 13.64 -9.94
CA THR A 346 3.35 15.00 -9.74
C THR A 346 4.42 15.32 -10.79
N ALA A 347 4.58 16.61 -11.11
CA ALA A 347 5.41 17.06 -12.23
C ALA A 347 6.85 16.50 -12.19
N VAL A 348 7.45 16.45 -11.01
CA VAL A 348 8.82 15.99 -10.78
C VAL A 348 8.97 14.47 -10.99
N LEU A 349 7.92 13.70 -10.73
CA LEU A 349 7.93 12.24 -10.91
C LEU A 349 7.61 11.79 -12.34
N ARG A 350 7.19 12.70 -13.24
CA ARG A 350 6.82 12.37 -14.63
C ARG A 350 7.98 11.83 -15.47
N ASN A 351 9.23 12.05 -15.06
CA ASN A 351 10.39 11.49 -15.77
C ASN A 351 10.62 10.02 -15.39
N ASN A 352 10.25 9.11 -16.30
CA ASN A 352 10.38 7.67 -16.09
C ASN A 352 11.84 7.20 -15.94
N PHE A 353 12.83 7.96 -16.44
CA PHE A 353 14.24 7.62 -16.30
C PHE A 353 14.64 7.60 -14.82
N TRP A 354 14.42 8.70 -14.10
CA TRP A 354 14.80 8.82 -12.68
C TRP A 354 14.00 7.90 -11.77
N LEU A 355 12.72 7.70 -12.10
CA LEU A 355 11.88 6.74 -11.39
C LEU A 355 12.45 5.31 -11.51
N THR A 356 12.96 4.95 -12.68
CA THR A 356 13.50 3.62 -12.94
C THR A 356 14.93 3.45 -12.41
N THR A 357 15.79 4.46 -12.51
CA THR A 357 17.21 4.32 -12.14
C THR A 357 17.46 4.62 -10.66
N HIS A 358 16.99 5.77 -10.15
CA HIS A 358 17.22 6.18 -8.78
C HIS A 358 16.27 5.47 -7.81
N VAL A 359 14.95 5.61 -8.02
CA VAL A 359 13.95 5.19 -7.03
C VAL A 359 13.90 3.65 -6.90
N LEU A 360 13.97 2.91 -8.00
CA LEU A 360 14.06 1.44 -7.92
C LEU A 360 15.35 0.99 -7.24
N SER A 361 16.51 1.61 -7.52
CA SER A 361 17.78 1.22 -6.89
C SER A 361 17.77 1.45 -5.38
N ILE A 362 17.32 2.63 -4.92
CA ILE A 362 17.28 2.93 -3.48
C ILE A 362 16.25 2.07 -2.74
N THR A 363 15.08 1.82 -3.32
CA THR A 363 14.05 0.98 -2.69
C THR A 363 14.41 -0.51 -2.73
N LEU A 364 15.17 -0.96 -3.74
CA LEU A 364 15.72 -2.31 -3.79
C LEU A 364 16.78 -2.52 -2.70
N SER A 365 17.52 -1.47 -2.31
CA SER A 365 18.41 -1.52 -1.15
C SER A 365 17.65 -1.84 0.15
N TYR A 366 16.46 -1.24 0.32
CA TYR A 366 15.59 -1.51 1.47
C TYR A 366 15.14 -2.97 1.51
N ALA A 367 14.93 -3.58 0.34
CA ALA A 367 14.61 -4.99 0.23
C ALA A 367 15.75 -5.90 0.70
N ALA A 368 17.00 -5.58 0.32
CA ALA A 368 18.18 -6.29 0.84
C ALA A 368 18.32 -6.10 2.36
N PHE A 369 18.11 -4.89 2.88
CA PHE A 369 18.15 -4.64 4.33
C PHE A 369 17.00 -5.32 5.09
N ALA A 370 15.82 -5.45 4.49
CA ALA A 370 14.70 -6.17 5.08
C ALA A 370 14.97 -7.69 5.13
N LEU A 371 15.63 -8.25 4.12
CA LEU A 371 16.16 -9.61 4.19
C LEU A 371 17.20 -9.76 5.31
N ALA A 372 18.14 -8.81 5.42
CA ALA A 372 19.14 -8.80 6.49
C ALA A 372 18.50 -8.71 7.88
N LEU A 373 17.44 -7.91 8.05
CA LEU A 373 16.63 -7.85 9.26
C LEU A 373 16.06 -9.24 9.61
N GLY A 374 15.43 -9.92 8.65
CA GLY A 374 14.89 -11.26 8.87
C GLY A 374 15.95 -12.29 9.28
N ILE A 375 17.12 -12.25 8.65
CA ILE A 375 18.26 -13.12 9.02
C ILE A 375 18.78 -12.77 10.42
N ALA A 376 18.88 -11.48 10.77
CA ALA A 376 19.29 -11.02 12.09
C ALA A 376 18.29 -11.45 13.18
N HIS A 377 16.98 -11.36 12.91
CA HIS A 377 15.93 -11.86 13.80
C HIS A 377 16.12 -13.35 14.10
N ILE A 378 16.38 -14.18 13.10
CA ILE A 378 16.64 -15.61 13.31
C ILE A 378 17.82 -15.83 14.27
N ALA A 379 18.94 -15.12 14.06
CA ALA A 379 20.12 -15.24 14.91
C ALA A 379 19.82 -14.80 16.37
N LEU A 380 19.11 -13.69 16.55
CA LEU A 380 18.77 -13.16 17.86
C LEU A 380 17.71 -14.01 18.59
N ILE A 381 16.72 -14.55 17.88
CA ILE A 381 15.74 -15.51 18.43
C ILE A 381 16.43 -16.78 18.94
N GLN A 382 17.41 -17.30 18.19
CA GLN A 382 18.19 -18.46 18.63
C GLN A 382 18.92 -18.18 19.96
N ILE A 383 19.52 -16.98 20.11
CA ILE A 383 20.18 -16.56 21.35
C ILE A 383 19.18 -16.40 22.50
N LEU A 384 18.03 -15.77 22.25
CA LEU A 384 16.95 -15.66 23.23
C LEU A 384 16.50 -17.03 23.73
N ALA A 385 16.39 -18.01 22.83
CA ALA A 385 16.10 -19.41 23.15
C ALA A 385 17.27 -20.17 23.81
N GLY A 386 18.39 -19.51 24.11
CA GLY A 386 19.58 -20.13 24.71
C GLY A 386 20.38 -21.02 23.76
N LYS A 387 20.14 -20.94 22.45
CA LYS A 387 20.83 -21.72 21.41
C LYS A 387 21.96 -20.89 20.80
N LYS A 388 23.05 -21.55 20.39
CA LYS A 388 24.11 -20.91 19.61
C LYS A 388 23.61 -20.75 18.15
N PRO A 389 23.66 -19.54 17.57
CA PRO A 389 23.31 -19.38 16.17
C PRO A 389 24.23 -20.19 15.27
N ALA A 390 23.66 -20.71 14.18
CA ALA A 390 24.43 -21.49 13.21
C ALA A 390 25.59 -20.64 12.66
N ALA A 391 26.82 -21.19 12.64
CA ALA A 391 28.02 -20.47 12.24
C ALA A 391 27.89 -19.66 10.93
N PRO A 392 27.28 -20.16 9.83
CA PRO A 392 27.23 -19.41 8.58
C PRO A 392 26.21 -18.26 8.58
N ILE A 393 25.30 -18.17 9.57
CA ILE A 393 24.22 -17.15 9.56
C ILE A 393 24.77 -15.72 9.54
N TYR A 394 25.88 -15.48 10.24
CA TYR A 394 26.53 -14.18 10.29
C TYR A 394 27.22 -13.83 8.98
N ASN A 395 27.72 -14.83 8.25
CA ASN A 395 28.26 -14.62 6.91
C ASN A 395 27.14 -14.31 5.92
N TYR A 396 26.00 -14.99 6.01
CA TYR A 396 24.82 -14.68 5.20
C TYR A 396 24.31 -13.25 5.45
N LEU A 397 24.23 -12.86 6.72
CA LEU A 397 23.89 -11.50 7.11
C LEU A 397 24.86 -10.49 6.50
N TYR A 398 26.16 -10.71 6.67
CA TYR A 398 27.21 -9.84 6.14
C TYR A 398 27.12 -9.67 4.61
N ARG A 399 26.93 -10.77 3.87
CA ARG A 399 26.79 -10.75 2.40
C ARG A 399 25.52 -10.00 1.96
N THR A 400 24.43 -10.17 2.70
CA THR A 400 23.16 -9.48 2.41
C THR A 400 23.30 -7.98 2.63
N LEU A 401 23.95 -7.56 3.72
CA LEU A 401 24.23 -6.15 4.01
C LEU A 401 25.10 -5.49 2.95
N GLN A 402 26.11 -6.19 2.41
CA GLN A 402 26.97 -5.68 1.34
C GLN A 402 26.16 -5.30 0.09
N VAL A 403 25.20 -6.14 -0.32
CA VAL A 403 24.30 -5.84 -1.44
C VAL A 403 23.43 -4.63 -1.14
N GLY A 404 22.86 -4.55 0.06
CA GLY A 404 22.06 -3.40 0.48
C GLY A 404 22.88 -2.10 0.45
N VAL A 405 24.09 -2.09 0.99
CA VAL A 405 24.97 -0.90 1.00
C VAL A 405 25.36 -0.48 -0.40
N LEU A 406 25.67 -1.42 -1.29
CA LEU A 406 26.00 -1.10 -2.69
C LEU A 406 24.83 -0.41 -3.40
N LEU A 407 23.62 -0.95 -3.25
CA LEU A 407 22.42 -0.39 -3.86
C LEU A 407 22.03 0.96 -3.23
N LEU A 408 22.16 1.10 -1.91
CA LEU A 408 21.88 2.35 -1.21
C LEU A 408 22.87 3.44 -1.61
N ALA A 409 24.17 3.16 -1.64
CA ALA A 409 25.19 4.11 -2.06
C ALA A 409 24.95 4.57 -3.51
N THR A 410 24.73 3.62 -4.42
CA THR A 410 24.42 3.91 -5.83
C THR A 410 23.13 4.74 -5.94
N GLY A 411 22.08 4.33 -5.22
CA GLY A 411 20.81 5.04 -5.16
C GLY A 411 20.96 6.47 -4.65
N THR A 412 21.69 6.70 -3.57
CA THR A 412 21.93 8.04 -2.99
C THR A 412 22.68 8.94 -3.97
N ILE A 413 23.71 8.43 -4.66
CA ILE A 413 24.44 9.20 -5.69
C ILE A 413 23.51 9.55 -6.85
N LEU A 414 22.76 8.59 -7.39
CA LEU A 414 21.77 8.83 -8.44
C LEU A 414 20.69 9.83 -8.00
N GLY A 415 20.34 9.83 -6.72
CA GLY A 415 19.40 10.77 -6.12
C GLY A 415 19.91 12.20 -6.14
N GLY A 416 21.19 12.42 -5.80
CA GLY A 416 21.80 13.74 -5.91
C GLY A 416 21.88 14.24 -7.36
N VAL A 417 22.15 13.34 -8.33
CA VAL A 417 22.14 13.72 -9.75
C VAL A 417 20.72 14.08 -10.21
N TRP A 418 19.72 13.31 -9.80
CA TRP A 418 18.31 13.63 -10.06
C TRP A 418 17.92 14.97 -9.46
N ALA A 419 18.34 15.25 -8.22
CA ALA A 419 18.09 16.51 -7.55
C ALA A 419 18.70 17.68 -8.34
N ASN A 420 19.95 17.53 -8.81
CA ASN A 420 20.58 18.54 -9.63
C ASN A 420 19.79 18.83 -10.92
N TYR A 421 19.26 17.78 -11.55
CA TYR A 421 18.44 17.91 -12.75
C TYR A 421 17.07 18.57 -12.47
N SER A 422 16.46 18.30 -11.33
CA SER A 422 15.09 18.75 -11.02
C SER A 422 15.01 20.13 -10.36
N TRP A 423 15.97 20.48 -9.49
CA TRP A 423 15.95 21.73 -8.72
C TRP A 423 17.26 22.53 -8.84
N GLY A 424 18.19 22.13 -9.70
CA GLY A 424 19.43 22.87 -9.97
C GLY A 424 20.51 22.73 -8.90
N ARG A 425 20.37 21.81 -7.95
CA ARG A 425 21.37 21.54 -6.91
C ARG A 425 21.47 20.06 -6.56
N PHE A 426 22.69 19.59 -6.31
CA PHE A 426 22.99 18.18 -6.03
C PHE A 426 22.57 17.71 -4.64
N TRP A 427 22.60 18.59 -3.64
CA TRP A 427 22.30 18.28 -2.24
C TRP A 427 21.87 19.56 -1.51
N ASP A 428 20.88 19.45 -0.63
CA ASP A 428 20.31 20.56 0.15
C ASP A 428 20.08 20.19 1.63
N TRP A 429 20.61 19.06 2.10
CA TRP A 429 20.39 18.55 3.46
C TRP A 429 18.91 18.40 3.82
N ASP A 430 18.06 18.19 2.82
CA ASP A 430 16.65 17.97 3.10
C ASP A 430 16.47 16.69 3.93
N PRO A 431 15.36 16.53 4.68
CA PRO A 431 15.18 15.37 5.53
C PRO A 431 15.38 14.03 4.82
N LYS A 432 15.01 13.88 3.53
CA LYS A 432 15.22 12.61 2.80
C LYS A 432 16.69 12.36 2.47
N GLU A 433 17.37 13.36 1.92
CA GLU A 433 18.81 13.32 1.66
C GLU A 433 19.60 13.00 2.94
N THR A 434 19.30 13.71 4.03
CA THR A 434 19.96 13.52 5.33
C THR A 434 19.76 12.10 5.88
N TRP A 435 18.52 11.58 5.87
CA TRP A 435 18.25 10.23 6.37
C TRP A 435 18.78 9.13 5.45
N ALA A 436 18.87 9.36 4.14
CA ALA A 436 19.56 8.44 3.23
C ALA A 436 21.05 8.33 3.58
N LEU A 437 21.71 9.46 3.88
CA LEU A 437 23.11 9.48 4.32
C LEU A 437 23.29 8.80 5.69
N ILE A 438 22.45 9.11 6.68
CA ILE A 438 22.49 8.47 8.02
C ILE A 438 22.35 6.95 7.89
N THR A 439 21.42 6.49 7.05
CA THR A 439 21.19 5.06 6.82
C THR A 439 22.43 4.41 6.20
N LEU A 440 23.03 5.05 5.20
CA LEU A 440 24.24 4.56 4.54
C LEU A 440 25.41 4.45 5.53
N LEU A 441 25.66 5.52 6.29
CA LEU A 441 26.73 5.54 7.29
C LEU A 441 26.48 4.52 8.41
N GLY A 442 25.24 4.36 8.86
CA GLY A 442 24.87 3.36 9.86
C GLY A 442 25.25 1.93 9.44
N TYR A 443 24.91 1.53 8.22
CA TYR A 443 25.29 0.21 7.71
C TYR A 443 26.78 0.09 7.38
N LEU A 444 27.43 1.16 6.91
CA LEU A 444 28.88 1.16 6.72
C LEU A 444 29.62 0.96 8.04
N ILE A 445 29.18 1.62 9.11
CA ILE A 445 29.70 1.41 10.46
C ILE A 445 29.59 -0.07 10.78
N VAL A 446 28.40 -0.69 10.70
CA VAL A 446 28.15 -2.13 10.97
C VAL A 446 29.11 -3.05 10.20
N LEU A 447 29.30 -2.82 8.90
CA LEU A 447 30.19 -3.63 8.06
C LEU A 447 31.67 -3.43 8.41
N HIS A 448 32.12 -2.19 8.57
CA HIS A 448 33.54 -1.89 8.84
C HIS A 448 33.94 -2.29 10.25
N GLY A 449 33.07 -2.13 11.25
CA GLY A 449 33.34 -2.60 12.61
C GLY A 449 33.47 -4.13 12.70
N ARG A 450 32.87 -4.89 11.76
CA ARG A 450 33.14 -6.33 11.65
C ARG A 450 34.53 -6.59 11.11
N ILE A 451 34.94 -5.89 10.05
CA ILE A 451 36.27 -6.03 9.43
C ILE A 451 37.37 -5.64 10.43
N ALA A 452 37.17 -4.53 11.15
CA ALA A 452 38.10 -4.01 12.16
C ALA A 452 38.15 -4.84 13.45
N GLY A 453 37.30 -5.87 13.59
CA GLY A 453 37.24 -6.69 14.80
C GLY A 453 36.55 -6.03 16.01
N TYR A 454 35.95 -4.85 15.85
CA TYR A 454 35.24 -4.13 16.92
C TYR A 454 34.00 -4.88 17.41
N TRP A 455 33.35 -5.65 16.53
CA TRP A 455 32.29 -6.56 16.94
C TRP A 455 32.26 -7.89 16.17
N GLY A 456 31.80 -8.93 16.89
CA GLY A 456 31.52 -10.24 16.35
C GLY A 456 30.17 -10.33 15.61
N GLY A 457 29.78 -11.54 15.22
CA GLY A 457 28.50 -11.80 14.53
C GLY A 457 27.26 -11.30 15.29
N PHE A 458 27.25 -11.43 16.62
CA PHE A 458 26.17 -10.90 17.45
C PHE A 458 26.02 -9.38 17.33
N GLY A 459 27.13 -8.63 17.38
CA GLY A 459 27.09 -7.17 17.24
C GLY A 459 26.63 -6.75 15.85
N MET A 460 26.99 -7.51 14.81
CA MET A 460 26.46 -7.29 13.46
C MET A 460 24.95 -7.54 13.38
N ALA A 461 24.43 -8.60 14.00
CA ALA A 461 23.00 -8.88 14.03
C ALA A 461 22.23 -7.75 14.74
N VAL A 462 22.69 -7.31 15.91
CA VAL A 462 22.12 -6.16 16.63
C VAL A 462 22.20 -4.88 15.80
N GLY A 463 23.38 -4.59 15.23
CA GLY A 463 23.59 -3.42 14.39
C GLY A 463 22.67 -3.40 13.17
N SER A 464 22.43 -4.55 12.56
CA SER A 464 21.52 -4.67 11.40
C SER A 464 20.08 -4.30 11.74
N VAL A 465 19.58 -4.74 12.89
CA VAL A 465 18.23 -4.39 13.39
C VAL A 465 18.15 -2.90 13.68
N ILE A 466 19.13 -2.33 14.39
CA ILE A 466 19.15 -0.91 14.74
C ILE A 466 19.25 -0.04 13.47
N SER A 467 20.13 -0.38 12.53
CA SER A 467 20.28 0.35 11.27
C SER A 467 19.02 0.27 10.40
N PHE A 468 18.22 -0.80 10.49
CA PHE A 468 16.95 -0.89 9.78
C PHE A 468 15.93 0.16 10.26
N LEU A 469 16.03 0.62 11.53
CA LEU A 469 15.19 1.71 12.02
C LEU A 469 15.48 3.04 11.29
N ALA A 470 16.72 3.24 10.81
CA ALA A 470 17.07 4.39 9.97
C ALA A 470 16.41 4.29 8.58
N VAL A 471 16.33 3.08 8.00
CA VAL A 471 15.55 2.83 6.76
C VAL A 471 14.08 3.20 6.97
N LEU A 472 13.48 2.77 8.08
CA LEU A 472 12.09 3.10 8.40
C LEU A 472 11.90 4.62 8.56
N MET A 473 12.85 5.32 9.17
CA MET A 473 12.79 6.78 9.28
C MET A 473 12.93 7.47 7.92
N ALA A 474 13.87 7.04 7.07
CA ALA A 474 14.04 7.59 5.72
C ALA A 474 12.80 7.37 4.84
N TRP A 475 12.17 6.21 4.95
CA TRP A 475 11.06 5.79 4.10
C TRP A 475 9.67 6.19 4.65
N TYR A 476 9.35 5.85 5.90
CA TYR A 476 8.06 6.20 6.52
C TYR A 476 8.15 7.53 7.28
N GLY A 477 9.18 7.71 8.09
CA GLY A 477 9.35 8.87 8.98
C GLY A 477 9.35 10.21 8.25
N VAL A 478 10.16 10.37 7.21
CA VAL A 478 10.21 11.63 6.45
C VAL A 478 8.87 11.93 5.75
N ASN A 479 8.19 10.91 5.24
CA ASN A 479 6.92 11.08 4.52
C ASN A 479 5.75 11.45 5.46
N PHE A 480 5.64 10.81 6.63
CA PHE A 480 4.46 10.93 7.49
C PHE A 480 4.69 11.63 8.83
N VAL A 481 5.91 11.55 9.40
CA VAL A 481 6.24 12.15 10.70
C VAL A 481 6.77 13.56 10.53
N LEU A 482 7.75 13.72 9.64
CA LEU A 482 8.31 15.05 9.36
C LEU A 482 7.45 15.81 8.36
N GLY A 483 6.96 15.15 7.31
CA GLY A 483 5.99 15.73 6.36
C GLY A 483 6.50 16.95 5.58
N VAL A 484 7.81 17.23 5.66
CA VAL A 484 8.52 18.40 5.11
C VAL A 484 9.60 17.92 4.14
N GLY A 485 9.87 18.72 3.10
CA GLY A 485 10.91 18.48 2.10
C GLY A 485 10.36 18.23 0.70
N LEU A 486 11.12 18.65 -0.31
CA LEU A 486 10.78 18.59 -1.74
C LEU A 486 10.54 17.15 -2.24
N HIS A 487 11.07 16.16 -1.50
CA HIS A 487 10.97 14.76 -1.85
C HIS A 487 9.82 14.03 -1.15
N SER A 488 8.98 14.68 -0.33
CA SER A 488 7.87 14.01 0.39
C SER A 488 6.66 13.75 -0.51
N TYR A 489 6.43 12.48 -0.86
CA TYR A 489 5.36 12.03 -1.77
C TYR A 489 4.39 11.03 -1.13
N GLY A 490 4.59 10.68 0.15
CA GLY A 490 3.66 9.86 0.90
C GLY A 490 2.46 10.70 1.34
N PHE A 491 1.34 10.58 0.63
CA PHE A 491 0.08 11.19 1.04
C PHE A 491 -0.76 10.13 1.75
N GLY A 492 -0.99 10.32 3.05
CA GLY A 492 -1.82 9.43 3.86
C GLY A 492 -1.88 9.88 5.32
N THR A 493 -3.03 9.71 5.94
CA THR A 493 -3.29 9.95 7.36
C THR A 493 -3.40 8.60 8.05
N GLY A 494 -2.30 8.04 8.55
CA GLY A 494 -2.38 6.78 9.30
C GLY A 494 -1.08 6.03 9.48
N GLY A 495 -1.07 5.15 10.48
CA GLY A 495 0.02 4.20 10.72
C GLY A 495 1.09 4.63 11.73
N PHE A 496 1.06 5.87 12.23
CA PHE A 496 2.13 6.37 13.12
C PHE A 496 2.25 5.52 14.39
N GLY A 497 1.11 5.16 15.00
CA GLY A 497 1.09 4.28 16.16
C GLY A 497 1.66 2.89 15.87
N TRP A 498 1.40 2.33 14.68
CA TRP A 498 1.96 1.04 14.28
C TRP A 498 3.46 1.11 14.01
N ALA A 499 3.94 2.18 13.36
CA ALA A 499 5.35 2.42 13.14
C ALA A 499 6.10 2.58 14.48
N LEU A 500 5.54 3.35 15.42
CA LEU A 500 6.13 3.54 16.75
C LEU A 500 6.11 2.24 17.57
N ALA A 501 5.02 1.47 17.50
CA ALA A 501 4.94 0.17 18.14
C ALA A 501 5.97 -0.81 17.58
N PHE A 502 6.19 -0.81 16.26
CA PHE A 502 7.24 -1.62 15.63
C PHE A 502 8.63 -1.20 16.11
N VAL A 503 8.95 0.10 16.11
CA VAL A 503 10.24 0.61 16.61
C VAL A 503 10.46 0.20 18.08
N ALA A 504 9.45 0.39 18.93
CA ALA A 504 9.53 -0.01 20.33
C ALA A 504 9.73 -1.53 20.50
N ALA A 505 9.02 -2.34 19.71
CA ALA A 505 9.15 -3.80 19.73
C ALA A 505 10.56 -4.24 19.33
N GLU A 506 11.16 -3.67 18.28
CA GLU A 506 12.53 -3.96 17.85
C GLU A 506 13.57 -3.58 18.92
N LEU A 507 13.41 -2.41 19.55
CA LEU A 507 14.31 -1.97 20.63
C LEU A 507 14.23 -2.89 21.86
N VAL A 508 13.02 -3.28 22.28
CA VAL A 508 12.80 -4.23 23.37
C VAL A 508 13.39 -5.60 23.01
N PHE A 509 13.17 -6.07 21.79
CA PHE A 509 13.70 -7.34 21.29
C PHE A 509 15.24 -7.37 21.32
N VAL A 510 15.89 -6.30 20.84
CA VAL A 510 17.35 -6.16 20.89
C VAL A 510 17.86 -6.11 22.33
N ALA A 511 17.21 -5.34 23.21
CA ALA A 511 17.59 -5.24 24.61
C ALA A 511 17.51 -6.61 25.32
N ALA A 512 16.44 -7.37 25.06
CA ALA A 512 16.27 -8.72 25.59
C ALA A 512 17.37 -9.68 25.07
N ALA A 513 17.67 -9.64 23.77
CA ALA A 513 18.71 -10.48 23.17
C ALA A 513 20.10 -10.14 23.75
N PHE A 514 20.37 -8.86 23.99
CA PHE A 514 21.59 -8.37 24.61
C PHE A 514 21.73 -8.84 26.06
N ALA A 515 20.68 -8.71 26.88
CA ALA A 515 20.66 -9.21 28.25
C ALA A 515 20.90 -10.72 28.29
N ARG A 516 20.22 -11.48 27.43
CA ARG A 516 20.39 -12.94 27.36
C ARG A 516 21.81 -13.32 26.95
N ASN A 517 22.40 -12.67 25.95
CA ASN A 517 23.76 -12.95 25.51
C ASN A 517 24.79 -12.72 26.62
N ARG A 518 24.61 -11.67 27.45
CA ARG A 518 25.44 -11.44 28.64
C ARG A 518 25.37 -12.59 29.63
N THR A 519 24.17 -13.09 29.94
CA THR A 519 23.99 -14.24 30.87
C THR A 519 24.63 -15.53 30.36
N LEU A 520 24.60 -15.77 29.04
CA LEU A 520 25.22 -16.94 28.43
C LEU A 520 26.76 -16.88 28.48
N ARG A 521 27.33 -15.67 28.40
CA ARG A 521 28.78 -15.43 28.51
C ARG A 521 29.29 -15.47 29.94
N SER A 522 28.48 -15.15 30.94
CA SER A 522 28.86 -15.16 32.36
C SER A 522 28.71 -16.52 33.05
N SER A 523 28.14 -17.53 32.39
CA SER A 523 27.93 -18.86 32.97
C SER A 523 29.25 -19.65 33.15
N PRO A 524 29.42 -20.47 34.21
CA PRO A 524 30.72 -21.09 34.58
C PRO A 524 31.38 -22.03 33.55
N GLY A 525 30.71 -22.38 32.45
CA GLY A 525 31.28 -23.14 31.33
C GLY A 525 31.83 -22.29 30.17
N ALA A 526 31.86 -20.96 30.29
CA ALA A 526 32.22 -20.06 29.19
C ALA A 526 33.74 -19.93 28.94
N LYS A 527 34.59 -20.21 29.94
CA LYS A 527 36.06 -20.07 29.82
C LYS A 527 36.73 -21.13 28.93
N SER A 528 36.14 -22.31 28.75
CA SER A 528 36.59 -23.26 27.72
C SER A 528 36.06 -22.93 26.31
N ARG A 529 35.04 -22.07 26.22
CA ARG A 529 34.36 -21.70 24.96
C ARG A 529 35.02 -20.53 24.22
N SER A 530 35.70 -19.59 24.90
CA SER A 530 36.31 -18.44 24.20
C SER A 530 37.58 -18.81 23.42
N LYS A 531 38.37 -19.79 23.89
CA LYS A 531 39.57 -20.28 23.17
C LYS A 531 39.26 -20.90 21.81
N ALA A 532 38.05 -21.44 21.61
CA ALA A 532 37.64 -22.03 20.33
C ALA A 532 37.09 -20.98 19.35
N GLU A 533 36.58 -19.83 19.82
CA GLU A 533 36.11 -18.75 18.94
C GLU A 533 37.26 -17.92 18.37
N GLU A 534 38.39 -17.87 19.06
CA GLU A 534 39.59 -17.15 18.62
C GLU A 534 40.32 -17.90 17.48
N GLN A 535 40.26 -19.23 17.44
CA GLN A 535 40.89 -20.06 16.40
C GLN A 535 40.12 -20.13 15.06
N VAL A 536 38.83 -19.78 15.03
CA VAL A 536 38.02 -19.75 13.80
C VAL A 536 38.04 -18.38 13.13
N VAL A 537 38.51 -17.34 13.82
CA VAL A 537 38.65 -15.98 13.25
C VAL A 537 39.93 -15.83 12.41
N THR A 538 40.87 -16.77 12.54
CA THR A 538 42.17 -16.76 11.83
C THR A 538 42.24 -17.71 10.62
N SER A 539 41.13 -18.35 10.23
CA SER A 539 40.99 -19.22 9.05
C SER A 539 39.82 -18.78 8.19
#